data_AF-A0A180FQY0-F1
#
_entry.id   AF-A0A180FQY0-F1
#
_cell.length_a   1.000
_cell.length_b   1.000
_cell.length_c   1.000
_cell.angle_alpha   90.00
_cell.angle_beta   90.00
_cell.angle_gamma   90.00
#
_symmetry.space_group_name_H-M   'P 1'
#
loop_
_entity.id
_entity.type
_entity.pdbx_description
1 polymer ?
#
loop_
_entity_poly.entity_id
_entity_poly.type
_entity_poly.pdbx_seq_one_letter_code
_entity_poly.pdbx_strand_id
1 'polypeptide(L)'
;MKELSNTKVTVRLRKVEDRKEWYLYIESYPVFVTGKKQPQRIREYLNRIVTTVEWDKTRTARTEADGSKTYKPKRNDNGLIICRSEINQESILYADGVRKLHQREYDNADLYSDTETAQAEQKECSL
;
A
#
# COMPACT_ATOMS: atom_id res chain seq x y z
N MET A 1 -0.97 -13.15 17.84
CA MET A 1 -0.84 -12.51 16.52
C MET A 1 -0.99 -11.01 16.78
N LYS A 2 0.03 -10.18 16.55
CA LYS A 2 -0.12 -8.72 16.78
C LYS A 2 -1.16 -8.20 15.79
N GLU A 3 -2.27 -7.72 16.31
CA GLU A 3 -3.30 -7.07 15.52
C GLU A 3 -2.67 -5.85 14.84
N LEU A 4 -2.80 -5.76 13.51
CA LEU A 4 -2.38 -4.58 12.79
C LEU A 4 -3.46 -3.53 13.07
N SER A 5 -3.27 -2.71 14.10
CA SER A 5 -4.26 -1.70 14.50
C SER A 5 -4.41 -0.62 13.43
N ASN A 6 -3.31 -0.19 12.83
CA ASN A 6 -3.31 0.97 11.94
C ASN A 6 -3.26 0.56 10.46
N THR A 7 -4.05 1.24 9.65
CA THR A 7 -4.06 1.07 8.19
C THR A 7 -2.68 1.39 7.63
N LYS A 8 -2.12 0.49 6.82
CA LYS A 8 -0.88 0.74 6.08
C LYS A 8 -1.17 0.89 4.60
N VAL A 9 -0.65 1.96 4.03
CA VAL A 9 -0.77 2.25 2.60
C VAL A 9 0.56 1.96 1.92
N THR A 10 0.52 1.15 0.86
CA THR A 10 1.73 0.73 0.13
C THR A 10 1.54 0.80 -1.37
N VAL A 11 2.59 1.22 -2.09
CA VAL A 11 2.65 1.11 -3.56
C VAL A 11 2.98 -0.33 -3.94
N ARG A 12 2.19 -0.89 -4.85
CA ARG A 12 2.29 -2.28 -5.33
C ARG A 12 2.26 -2.32 -6.87
N LEU A 13 2.74 -3.44 -7.41
CA LEU A 13 2.78 -3.72 -8.84
C LEU A 13 1.86 -4.89 -9.17
N ARG A 14 1.11 -4.78 -10.26
CA ARG A 14 0.37 -5.90 -10.87
C ARG A 14 0.93 -6.16 -12.25
N LYS A 15 1.52 -7.33 -12.45
CA LYS A 15 2.04 -7.77 -13.74
C LYS A 15 0.90 -7.89 -14.75
N VAL A 16 1.13 -7.44 -15.97
CA VAL A 16 0.30 -7.75 -17.14
C VAL A 16 0.72 -9.12 -17.68
N GLU A 17 -0.24 -10.02 -17.88
CA GLU A 17 0.05 -11.44 -18.18
C GLU A 17 1.01 -11.60 -19.37
N ASP A 18 0.72 -10.91 -20.47
CA ASP A 18 1.40 -11.09 -21.76
C ASP A 18 2.41 -9.98 -22.09
N ARG A 19 2.68 -9.06 -21.17
CA ARG A 19 3.56 -7.91 -21.41
C ARG A 19 4.55 -7.72 -20.26
N LYS A 20 5.72 -7.17 -20.59
CA LYS A 20 6.71 -6.71 -19.60
C LYS A 20 6.30 -5.34 -19.05
N GLU A 21 5.06 -5.27 -18.58
CA GLU A 21 4.37 -4.08 -18.09
C GLU A 21 3.78 -4.38 -16.71
N TRP A 22 3.80 -3.39 -15.83
CA TRP A 22 3.25 -3.49 -14.49
C TRP A 22 2.38 -2.28 -14.17
N TYR A 23 1.12 -2.53 -13.85
CA TYR A 23 0.22 -1.50 -13.33
C TYR A 23 0.61 -1.13 -11.91
N LEU A 24 0.68 0.18 -11.66
CA LEU A 24 0.84 0.73 -10.32
C LEU A 24 -0.52 0.83 -9.65
N TYR A 25 -0.59 0.33 -8.42
CA TYR A 25 -1.75 0.49 -7.56
C TYR A 25 -1.34 0.72 -6.11
N ILE A 26 -2.21 1.39 -5.38
CA ILE A 26 -2.11 1.63 -3.95
C ILE A 26 -2.90 0.53 -3.25
N GLU A 27 -2.26 -0.11 -2.29
CA GLU A 27 -2.89 -1.10 -1.42
C GLU A 27 -2.96 -0.54 0.00
N SER A 28 -4.18 -0.44 0.51
CA SER A 28 -4.46 -0.04 1.89
C SER A 28 -4.98 -1.25 2.66
N TYR A 29 -4.28 -1.63 3.73
CA TYR A 29 -4.66 -2.74 4.60
C TYR A 29 -4.00 -2.64 5.98
N PRO A 30 -4.70 -3.02 7.06
CA PRO A 30 -6.14 -3.31 7.14
C PRO A 30 -6.97 -2.02 7.08
N VAL A 31 -8.12 -2.02 6.39
CA VAL A 31 -9.08 -0.90 6.41
C VAL A 31 -10.35 -1.35 7.14
N PHE A 32 -10.68 -0.67 8.23
CA PHE A 32 -11.91 -0.91 8.99
C PHE A 32 -13.03 0.00 8.47
N VAL A 33 -14.17 -0.58 8.12
CA VAL A 33 -15.32 0.15 7.60
C VAL A 33 -16.49 -0.07 8.54
N THR A 34 -17.16 1.02 8.91
CA THR A 34 -18.33 0.99 9.79
C THR A 34 -19.36 -0.03 9.29
N GLY A 35 -19.78 -0.94 10.16
CA GLY A 35 -20.72 -2.01 9.84
C GLY A 35 -20.10 -3.32 9.34
N LYS A 36 -18.78 -3.40 9.15
CA LYS A 36 -18.08 -4.65 8.79
C LYS A 36 -17.19 -5.13 9.93
N LYS A 37 -17.33 -6.40 10.30
CA LYS A 37 -16.55 -7.04 11.38
C LYS A 37 -15.12 -7.41 10.97
N GLN A 38 -14.84 -7.54 9.68
CA GLN A 38 -13.53 -7.92 9.17
C GLN A 38 -12.85 -6.78 8.43
N PRO A 39 -11.53 -6.61 8.61
CA PRO A 39 -10.77 -5.60 7.88
C PRO A 39 -10.77 -5.90 6.38
N GLN A 40 -10.82 -4.86 5.58
CA GLN A 40 -10.79 -4.94 4.13
C GLN A 40 -9.42 -4.55 3.59
N ARG A 41 -9.13 -5.07 2.40
CA ARG A 41 -7.98 -4.70 1.58
C ARG A 41 -8.49 -3.89 0.40
N ILE A 42 -8.20 -2.60 0.38
CA ILE A 42 -8.59 -1.71 -0.72
C ILE A 42 -7.43 -1.62 -1.70
N ARG A 43 -7.75 -1.72 -3.00
CA ARG A 43 -6.79 -1.60 -4.10
C ARG A 43 -7.25 -0.51 -5.06
N GLU A 44 -6.45 0.53 -5.19
CA GLU A 44 -6.72 1.67 -6.08
C GLU A 44 -5.68 1.71 -7.20
N TYR A 45 -6.12 1.62 -8.45
CA TYR A 45 -5.22 1.62 -9.61
C TYR A 45 -4.98 3.05 -10.10
N LEU A 46 -3.71 3.42 -10.26
CA LEU A 46 -3.31 4.79 -10.60
C LEU A 46 -3.31 5.11 -12.10
N ASN A 47 -3.78 4.18 -12.94
CA ASN A 47 -3.72 4.28 -14.41
C ASN A 47 -2.31 4.61 -14.94
N ARG A 48 -1.27 4.15 -14.24
CA ARG A 48 0.14 4.25 -14.65
C ARG A 48 0.72 2.86 -14.82
N ILE A 49 1.55 2.71 -15.85
CA ILE A 49 2.27 1.48 -16.16
C ILE A 49 3.76 1.79 -16.10
N VAL A 50 4.52 0.87 -15.52
CA VAL A 50 5.99 0.88 -15.56
C VAL A 50 6.50 -0.36 -16.28
N THR A 51 7.68 -0.26 -16.90
CA THR A 51 8.28 -1.34 -17.72
C THR A 51 9.72 -1.67 -17.32
N THR A 52 10.39 -0.78 -16.59
CA THR A 52 11.82 -0.91 -16.26
C THR A 52 12.07 -1.12 -14.77
N VAL A 53 11.19 -1.87 -14.10
CA VAL A 53 11.32 -2.19 -12.67
C VAL A 53 12.55 -3.06 -12.43
N GLU A 54 13.34 -2.73 -11.41
CA GLU A 54 14.43 -3.59 -10.94
C GLU A 54 13.93 -4.63 -9.94
N TRP A 55 14.40 -5.87 -10.11
CA TRP A 55 13.97 -7.00 -9.30
C TRP A 55 15.12 -7.49 -8.41
N ASP A 56 14.80 -7.76 -7.15
CA ASP A 56 15.76 -8.28 -6.18
C ASP A 56 15.85 -9.81 -6.29
N LYS A 57 16.87 -10.30 -7.00
CA LYS A 57 17.12 -11.74 -7.22
C LYS A 57 17.40 -12.52 -5.94
N THR A 58 17.74 -11.83 -4.85
CA THR A 58 17.96 -12.46 -3.54
C THR A 58 16.65 -12.73 -2.80
N ARG A 59 15.56 -12.03 -3.19
CA ARG A 59 14.26 -12.09 -2.53
C ARG A 59 13.20 -12.66 -3.46
N THR A 60 13.02 -13.98 -3.36
CA THR A 60 11.93 -14.69 -4.07
C THR A 60 10.57 -14.24 -3.55
N ALA A 61 9.65 -13.92 -4.45
CA ALA A 61 8.26 -13.56 -4.14
C ALA A 61 7.36 -14.81 -4.18
N ARG A 62 7.40 -15.56 -5.28
CA ARG A 62 6.67 -16.81 -5.48
C ARG A 62 7.51 -17.74 -6.35
N THR A 63 7.48 -19.02 -6.05
CA THR A 63 7.92 -20.09 -6.95
C THR A 63 6.67 -20.64 -7.61
N GLU A 64 6.59 -20.57 -8.93
CA GLU A 64 5.49 -21.12 -9.72
C GLU A 64 5.64 -22.65 -9.84
N ALA A 65 4.56 -23.32 -10.26
CA ALA A 65 4.53 -24.79 -10.36
C ALA A 65 5.52 -25.36 -11.38
N ASP A 66 5.90 -24.57 -12.39
CA ASP A 66 6.91 -24.91 -13.41
C ASP A 66 8.36 -24.76 -12.90
N GLY A 67 8.55 -24.38 -11.63
CA GLY A 67 9.85 -24.12 -11.03
C GLY A 67 10.40 -22.72 -11.30
N SER A 68 9.72 -21.89 -12.09
CA SER A 68 10.11 -20.49 -12.31
C SER A 68 9.94 -19.68 -11.03
N LYS A 69 10.88 -18.76 -10.78
CA LYS A 69 10.88 -17.90 -9.59
C LYS A 69 10.56 -16.47 -10.01
N THR A 70 9.56 -15.90 -9.35
CA THR A 70 9.32 -14.46 -9.36
C THR A 70 10.00 -13.81 -8.17
N TYR A 71 10.40 -12.56 -8.32
CA TYR A 71 11.18 -11.83 -7.33
C TYR A 71 10.40 -10.62 -6.81
N LYS A 72 10.78 -10.08 -5.65
CA LYS A 72 10.23 -8.81 -5.16
C LYS A 72 10.90 -7.63 -5.89
N PRO A 73 10.18 -6.52 -6.13
CA PRO A 73 10.81 -5.34 -6.69
C PRO A 73 11.83 -4.78 -5.70
N LYS A 74 12.99 -4.37 -6.22
CA LYS A 74 14.03 -3.71 -5.42
C LYS A 74 13.50 -2.35 -4.96
N ARG A 75 13.84 -1.98 -3.74
CA ARG A 75 13.49 -0.68 -3.15
C ARG A 75 14.74 0.05 -2.69
N ASN A 76 14.72 1.38 -2.74
CA ASN A 76 15.76 2.21 -2.11
C ASN A 76 15.53 2.34 -0.60
N ASP A 77 16.41 3.07 0.08
CA ASP A 77 16.35 3.25 1.54
C ASP A 77 15.06 3.93 2.02
N ASN A 78 14.46 4.76 1.16
CA ASN A 78 13.16 5.40 1.41
C ASN A 78 11.96 4.48 1.11
N GLY A 79 12.21 3.23 0.71
CA GLY A 79 11.17 2.25 0.39
C GLY A 79 10.50 2.45 -0.97
N LEU A 80 11.01 3.31 -1.85
CA LEU A 80 10.53 3.51 -3.21
C LEU A 80 11.00 2.41 -4.13
N ILE A 81 10.13 1.96 -5.04
CA ILE A 81 10.49 0.96 -6.06
C ILE A 81 11.51 1.55 -7.03
N ILE A 82 12.61 0.83 -7.27
CA ILE A 82 13.66 1.28 -8.18
C ILE A 82 13.27 0.93 -9.62
N CYS A 83 13.35 1.93 -10.50
CA CYS A 83 13.19 1.79 -11.94
C CYS A 83 14.42 2.32 -12.67
N ARG A 84 14.77 1.73 -13.82
CA ARG A 84 15.91 2.20 -14.64
C ARG A 84 15.63 3.46 -15.46
N SER A 85 14.44 3.57 -16.06
CA SER A 85 14.04 4.72 -16.88
C SER A 85 13.53 5.86 -16.00
N GLU A 86 13.90 7.09 -16.34
CA GLU A 86 13.45 8.33 -15.67
C GLU A 86 11.91 8.48 -15.69
N ILE A 87 11.26 8.22 -16.83
CA ILE A 87 9.78 8.26 -16.95
C ILE A 87 9.10 7.29 -15.96
N ASN A 88 9.69 6.10 -15.78
CA ASN A 88 9.19 5.13 -14.82
C ASN A 88 9.48 5.58 -13.38
N GLN A 89 10.62 6.23 -13.12
CA GLN A 89 10.94 6.79 -11.80
C GLN A 89 9.93 7.90 -11.42
N GLU A 90 9.58 8.79 -12.34
CA GLU A 90 8.54 9.81 -12.14
C GLU A 90 7.19 9.17 -11.80
N SER A 91 6.83 8.09 -12.49
CA SER A 91 5.60 7.34 -12.20
C SER A 91 5.60 6.72 -10.80
N ILE A 92 6.75 6.23 -10.31
CA ILE A 92 6.89 5.74 -8.93
C ILE A 92 6.82 6.88 -7.92
N LEU A 93 7.44 8.02 -8.20
CA LEU A 93 7.38 9.20 -7.33
C LEU A 93 5.95 9.72 -7.19
N TYR A 94 5.21 9.78 -8.30
CA TYR A 94 3.78 10.10 -8.29
C TYR A 94 3.00 9.12 -7.41
N ALA A 95 3.20 7.82 -7.59
CA ALA A 95 2.55 6.80 -6.78
C ALA A 95 2.88 6.91 -5.28
N ASP A 96 4.11 7.27 -4.92
CA ASP A 96 4.48 7.53 -3.53
C ASP A 96 3.81 8.78 -2.96
N GLY A 97 3.62 9.82 -3.78
CA GLY A 97 2.83 11.00 -3.40
C GLY A 97 1.40 10.62 -3.01
N VAL A 98 0.73 9.82 -3.86
CA VAL A 98 -0.62 9.32 -3.58
C VAL A 98 -0.63 8.41 -2.34
N ARG A 99 0.37 7.53 -2.18
CA ARG A 99 0.52 6.72 -0.96
C ARG A 99 0.60 7.59 0.30
N LYS A 100 1.41 8.65 0.29
CA LYS A 100 1.57 9.56 1.43
C LYS A 100 0.27 10.29 1.74
N LEU A 101 -0.47 10.71 0.72
CA LEU A 101 -1.77 11.34 0.88
C LEU A 101 -2.75 10.42 1.60
N HIS A 102 -2.94 9.19 1.10
CA HIS A 102 -3.84 8.23 1.76
C HIS A 102 -3.36 7.81 3.14
N GLN A 103 -2.05 7.63 3.34
CA GLN A 103 -1.54 7.30 4.68
C GLN A 103 -1.94 8.39 5.68
N ARG A 104 -1.79 9.66 5.29
CA ARG A 104 -2.21 10.80 6.10
C ARG A 104 -3.72 10.82 6.35
N GLU A 105 -4.54 10.47 5.36
CA GLU A 105 -6.00 10.37 5.52
C GLU A 105 -6.37 9.33 6.57
N TYR A 106 -5.77 8.13 6.52
CA TYR A 106 -6.01 7.10 7.53
C TYR A 106 -5.46 7.47 8.90
N ASP A 107 -4.25 8.02 8.97
CA ASP A 107 -3.63 8.43 10.23
C ASP A 107 -4.45 9.54 10.91
N ASN A 108 -5.01 10.48 10.14
CA ASN A 108 -5.89 11.52 10.66
C ASN A 108 -7.23 10.96 11.14
N ALA A 109 -7.85 10.06 10.38
CA ALA A 109 -9.14 9.47 10.75
C ALA A 109 -9.07 8.73 12.10
N ASP A 110 -7.96 8.04 12.35
CA ASP A 110 -7.66 7.34 13.62
C ASP A 110 -7.62 8.32 14.81
N LEU A 111 -6.92 9.45 14.65
CA LEU A 111 -6.84 10.50 15.69
C LEU A 111 -8.20 11.13 16.01
N TYR A 112 -9.03 11.37 15.00
CA TYR A 112 -10.36 11.94 15.21
C TYR A 112 -11.33 10.94 15.85
N SER A 113 -11.26 9.65 15.50
CA SER A 113 -12.07 8.63 16.20
C SER A 113 -11.72 8.53 17.69
N ASP A 114 -10.45 8.60 18.05
CA ASP A 114 -10.02 8.52 19.45
C ASP A 114 -10.47 9.76 20.25
N THR A 115 -10.40 10.94 19.64
CA THR A 115 -10.83 12.19 20.29
C THR A 115 -12.35 12.30 20.44
N GLU A 116 -13.14 11.84 19.46
CA GLU A 116 -14.59 11.76 19.57
C GLU A 116 -15.02 10.77 20.66
N THR A 117 -14.34 9.63 20.76
CA THR A 117 -14.60 8.61 21.78
C THR A 117 -14.28 9.15 23.18
N ALA A 118 -13.12 9.79 23.36
CA ALA A 118 -12.73 10.39 24.65
C ALA A 118 -13.67 11.51 25.11
N GLN A 119 -14.21 12.31 24.18
CA GLN A 119 -15.19 13.35 24.51
C GLN A 119 -16.57 12.79 24.89
N ALA A 120 -16.98 11.67 24.28
CA ALA A 120 -18.20 10.97 24.65
C ALA A 120 -18.11 10.38 26.06
N GLU A 121 -17.00 9.71 26.39
CA GLU A 121 -16.75 9.13 27.71
C GLU A 121 -16.72 10.19 28.82
N GLN A 122 -16.09 11.34 28.58
CA GLN A 122 -16.09 12.44 29.57
C GLN A 122 -17.49 12.99 29.85
N LYS A 123 -18.35 13.08 28.83
CA LYS A 123 -19.74 13.52 28.99
C LYS A 123 -20.59 12.50 29.76
N GLU A 124 -20.33 11.21 29.58
CA GLU A 124 -21.03 10.15 30.31
C GLU A 124 -20.57 10.04 31.78
N CYS A 125 -19.30 10.33 32.08
CA CYS A 125 -18.80 10.37 33.46
C CYS A 125 -19.11 11.66 34.24
N SER A 126 -19.63 12.70 33.57
CA SER A 126 -20.02 13.97 34.20
C SER A 126 -21.53 14.14 34.36
N LEU A 127 -22.30 13.08 34.09
CA LEU A 127 -23.71 12.91 34.42
C LEU A 127 -23.88 12.00 35.65
#